data_AF-A0A497L3I8-F1
#
_entry.id   AF-A0A497L3I8-F1
#
_cell.length_a   1.000
_cell.length_b   1.000
_cell.length_c   1.000
_cell.angle_alpha   90.00
_cell.angle_beta   90.00
_cell.angle_gamma   90.00
#
_symmetry.space_group_name_H-M   'P 1'
#
loop_
_entity.id
_entity.type
_entity.pdbx_description
1 polymer ?
#
loop_
_entity_poly.entity_id
_entity_poly.type
_entity_poly.pdbx_seq_one_letter_code
_entity_poly.pdbx_strand_id
1 'polypeptide(L)'
;MVKRKITVEDLRRFKFVSDPQVSPDGERIAFVLSTIDYDRDAYERHIWMADKASGEVQQFTHGPGSDTYPRWAPDGSRLLFLSRGRDPEKKKPQLWVIPRSGGEARLAAEVEEGVSKPVWAPDSRRVLFLSKVWTEGKPETDVKVIKRIKYKLNGVGTFEGRRTHLFTARVGGRP
;
A
#
# COMPACT_ATOMS: atom_id res chain seq x y z
N MET A 1 -21.40 14.30 31.40
CA MET A 1 -21.43 14.32 29.92
C MET A 1 -22.87 14.21 29.46
N VAL A 2 -23.34 15.12 28.60
CA VAL A 2 -24.70 15.06 28.04
C VAL A 2 -24.73 14.01 26.93
N LYS A 3 -25.65 13.05 27.02
CA LYS A 3 -25.86 12.04 25.97
C LYS A 3 -26.56 12.69 24.78
N ARG A 4 -26.03 12.49 23.57
CA ARG A 4 -26.68 12.88 22.32
C ARG A 4 -26.73 11.71 21.33
N LYS A 5 -27.63 11.79 20.35
CA LYS A 5 -27.70 10.82 19.24
C LYS A 5 -26.44 10.90 18.37
N ILE A 6 -26.10 9.77 17.75
CA ILE A 6 -25.09 9.70 16.69
C ILE A 6 -25.62 10.44 15.47
N THR A 7 -24.77 11.24 14.83
CA THR A 7 -25.09 11.93 13.57
C THR A 7 -24.12 11.52 12.47
N VAL A 8 -24.36 11.97 11.22
CA VAL A 8 -23.47 11.68 10.09
C VAL A 8 -22.06 12.26 10.33
N GLU A 9 -21.97 13.38 11.04
CA GLU A 9 -20.70 14.03 11.39
C GLU A 9 -19.83 13.15 12.29
N ASP A 10 -20.43 12.28 13.11
CA ASP A 10 -19.69 11.33 13.93
C ASP A 10 -19.03 10.24 13.08
N LEU A 11 -19.71 9.81 12.02
CA LEU A 11 -19.14 8.82 11.10
C LEU A 11 -17.86 9.33 10.45
N ARG A 12 -17.80 10.63 10.13
CA ARG A 12 -16.61 11.29 9.54
C ARG A 12 -15.40 11.32 10.47
N ARG A 13 -15.62 11.15 11.78
CA ARG A 13 -14.56 11.18 12.80
C ARG A 13 -13.91 9.81 13.03
N PHE A 14 -14.44 8.75 12.42
CA PHE A 14 -13.84 7.43 12.56
C PHE A 14 -12.43 7.39 11.97
N LYS A 15 -11.53 6.79 12.76
CA LYS A 15 -10.17 6.48 12.37
C LYS A 15 -10.01 4.97 12.40
N PHE A 16 -9.58 4.39 11.30
CA PHE A 16 -9.41 2.94 11.18
C PHE A 16 -7.93 2.61 11.23
N VAL A 17 -7.53 1.85 12.24
CA VAL A 17 -6.17 1.33 12.40
C VAL A 17 -6.09 -0.05 11.77
N SER A 18 -5.07 -0.32 10.97
CA SER A 18 -4.88 -1.62 10.32
C SER A 18 -3.40 -1.93 10.04
N ASP A 19 -3.13 -3.21 9.77
CA ASP A 19 -1.81 -3.74 9.37
C ASP A 19 -0.64 -3.28 10.27
N PRO A 20 -0.68 -3.55 11.60
CA PRO A 20 0.41 -3.23 12.50
C PRO A 20 1.64 -4.12 12.27
N GLN A 21 2.84 -3.53 12.34
CA GLN A 21 4.11 -4.16 12.00
C GLN A 21 5.20 -3.70 12.97
N VAL A 22 5.68 -4.64 13.78
CA VAL A 22 6.75 -4.39 14.75
C VAL A 22 8.10 -4.31 14.02
N SER A 23 8.93 -3.34 14.39
CA SER A 23 10.29 -3.21 13.85
C SER A 23 11.17 -4.40 14.26
N PRO A 24 12.24 -4.73 13.51
CA PRO A 24 13.09 -5.87 13.82
C PRO A 24 13.72 -5.84 15.22
N ASP A 25 14.01 -4.64 15.74
CA ASP A 25 14.50 -4.43 17.10
C ASP A 25 13.40 -4.35 18.16
N GLY A 26 12.13 -4.38 17.78
CA GLY A 26 11.00 -4.35 18.69
C GLY A 26 10.62 -2.97 19.24
N GLU A 27 11.35 -1.91 18.89
CA GLU A 27 11.19 -0.57 19.50
C GLU A 27 10.07 0.26 18.87
N ARG A 28 9.67 -0.03 17.62
CA ARG A 28 8.70 0.76 16.88
C ARG A 28 7.61 -0.11 16.28
N ILE A 29 6.40 0.44 16.18
CA ILE A 29 5.27 -0.22 15.52
C ILE A 29 4.78 0.69 14.39
N ALA A 30 4.96 0.25 13.15
CA ALA A 30 4.37 0.91 11.99
C ALA A 30 2.96 0.38 11.74
N PHE A 31 2.00 1.23 11.45
CA PHE A 31 0.63 0.82 11.14
C PHE A 31 -0.04 1.80 10.17
N VAL A 32 -1.11 1.37 9.53
CA VAL A 32 -1.90 2.23 8.64
C VAL A 32 -3.03 2.87 9.43
N LEU A 33 -3.11 4.20 9.39
CA LEU A 33 -4.27 4.96 9.86
C LEU A 33 -5.06 5.45 8.64
N SER A 34 -6.32 5.03 8.55
CA SER A 34 -7.25 5.51 7.52
C SER A 34 -8.24 6.51 8.13
N THR A 35 -8.38 7.66 7.50
CA THR A 35 -9.36 8.71 7.84
C THR A 35 -10.31 8.94 6.67
N ILE A 36 -11.51 9.45 6.97
CA ILE A 36 -12.49 9.80 5.94
C ILE A 36 -12.22 11.23 5.49
N ASP A 37 -11.98 11.41 4.20
CA ASP A 37 -12.01 12.69 3.52
C ASP A 37 -13.36 12.80 2.81
N TYR A 38 -14.28 13.50 3.47
CA TYR A 38 -15.67 13.58 3.01
C TYR A 38 -15.80 14.44 1.75
N ASP A 39 -15.02 15.51 1.64
CA ASP A 39 -15.12 16.46 0.54
C ASP A 39 -14.62 15.84 -0.78
N ARG A 40 -13.65 14.92 -0.70
CA ARG A 40 -13.15 14.17 -1.85
C ARG A 40 -13.80 12.80 -2.04
N ASP A 41 -14.81 12.45 -1.25
CA ASP A 41 -15.46 11.12 -1.22
C ASP A 41 -14.42 9.98 -1.20
N ALA A 42 -13.44 10.09 -0.30
CA ALA A 42 -12.27 9.23 -0.29
C ALA A 42 -11.82 8.86 1.13
N TYR A 43 -10.91 7.89 1.18
CA TYR A 43 -10.15 7.58 2.39
C TYR A 43 -8.71 8.03 2.21
N GLU A 44 -8.25 8.88 3.12
CA GLU A 44 -6.83 9.19 3.28
C GLU A 44 -6.18 8.10 4.13
N ARG A 45 -4.99 7.67 3.71
CA ARG A 45 -4.26 6.60 4.39
C ARG A 45 -2.80 6.98 4.49
N HIS A 46 -2.30 7.01 5.72
CA HIS A 46 -0.89 7.23 6.00
C HIS A 46 -0.38 6.16 6.93
N ILE A 47 0.94 5.97 6.88
CA ILE A 47 1.63 5.14 7.86
C ILE A 47 1.94 6.02 9.06
N TRP A 48 1.59 5.49 10.22
CA TRP A 48 1.88 6.06 11.53
C TRP A 48 2.86 5.15 12.26
N MET A 49 3.60 5.73 13.20
CA MET A 49 4.61 5.06 13.99
C MET A 49 4.31 5.26 15.47
N ALA A 50 4.24 4.17 16.21
CA ALA A 50 4.25 4.20 17.67
C ALA A 50 5.64 3.84 18.19
N ASP A 51 6.12 4.56 19.20
CA ASP A 51 7.25 4.17 20.02
C ASP A 51 6.77 3.24 21.15
N LYS A 52 7.42 2.09 21.31
CA LYS A 52 7.01 1.09 22.29
C LYS A 52 7.27 1.53 23.73
N ALA A 53 8.34 2.28 23.98
CA ALA A 53 8.76 2.65 25.32
C ALA A 53 7.98 3.85 25.85
N SER A 54 7.82 4.90 25.03
CA SER A 54 7.10 6.12 25.43
C SER A 54 5.60 6.04 25.17
N GLY A 55 5.16 5.19 24.25
CA GLY A 55 3.78 5.17 23.75
C GLY A 55 3.45 6.34 22.83
N GLU A 56 4.43 7.15 22.45
CA GLU A 56 4.24 8.27 21.54
C GLU A 56 3.85 7.77 20.15
N VAL A 57 2.85 8.41 19.54
CA VAL A 57 2.31 8.07 18.23
C VAL A 57 2.41 9.27 17.31
N GLN A 58 3.09 9.12 16.19
CA GLN A 58 3.31 10.18 15.20
C GLN A 58 3.05 9.71 13.77
N GLN A 59 2.61 10.63 12.92
CA GLN A 59 2.48 10.38 11.50
C GLN A 59 3.87 10.23 10.87
N PHE A 60 4.07 9.16 10.12
CA PHE A 60 5.39 8.83 9.56
C PHE A 60 5.48 9.14 8.07
N THR A 61 4.43 8.86 7.30
CA THR A 61 4.35 9.26 5.89
C THR A 61 3.40 10.43 5.68
N HIS A 62 3.75 11.30 4.74
CA HIS A 62 3.01 12.52 4.41
C HIS A 62 2.85 12.63 2.88
N GLY A 63 1.94 13.50 2.42
CA GLY A 63 1.71 13.79 1.01
C GLY A 63 0.44 13.15 0.44
N PRO A 64 0.18 13.27 -0.86
CA PRO A 64 -1.11 12.91 -1.48
C PRO A 64 -1.31 11.40 -1.69
N GLY A 65 -0.32 10.58 -1.35
CA GLY A 65 -0.36 9.14 -1.56
C GLY A 65 -1.28 8.43 -0.58
N SER A 66 -2.01 7.42 -1.06
CA SER A 66 -2.69 6.47 -0.18
C SER A 66 -1.70 5.35 0.19
N ASP A 67 -1.09 5.48 1.37
CA ASP A 67 0.00 4.63 1.82
C ASP A 67 -0.51 3.42 2.61
N THR A 68 -0.06 2.22 2.25
CA THR A 68 -0.55 0.94 2.79
C THR A 68 0.56 -0.11 2.81
N TYR A 69 0.33 -1.27 3.44
CA TYR A 69 1.28 -2.39 3.49
C TYR A 69 2.69 -2.02 3.99
N PRO A 70 2.83 -1.40 5.17
CA PRO A 70 4.16 -1.11 5.74
C PRO A 70 4.93 -2.42 5.96
N ARG A 71 6.19 -2.54 5.55
CA ARG A 71 7.02 -3.74 5.76
C ARG A 71 8.44 -3.32 6.10
N TRP A 72 8.89 -3.65 7.30
CA TRP A 72 10.27 -3.38 7.72
C TRP A 72 11.24 -4.21 6.90
N ALA A 73 12.32 -3.59 6.44
CA ALA A 73 13.48 -4.32 5.97
C ALA A 73 14.02 -5.20 7.11
N PRO A 74 14.51 -6.42 6.84
CA PRO A 74 15.09 -7.29 7.87
C PRO A 74 16.24 -6.63 8.66
N ASP A 75 17.01 -5.76 8.01
CA ASP A 75 18.08 -4.97 8.64
C ASP A 75 17.57 -3.80 9.51
N GLY A 76 16.26 -3.54 9.54
CA GLY A 76 15.63 -2.46 10.28
C GLY A 76 15.93 -1.06 9.76
N SER A 77 16.67 -0.90 8.67
CA SER A 77 17.14 0.41 8.18
C SER A 77 16.05 1.24 7.51
N ARG A 78 15.06 0.57 6.92
CA ARG A 78 14.06 1.16 6.01
C ARG A 78 12.69 0.50 6.18
N LEU A 79 11.66 1.25 5.86
CA LEU A 79 10.29 0.77 5.74
C LEU A 79 9.87 0.79 4.27
N LEU A 80 9.41 -0.35 3.77
CA LEU A 80 8.75 -0.48 2.47
C LEU A 80 7.25 -0.25 2.65
N PHE A 81 6.61 0.32 1.65
CA PHE A 81 5.16 0.46 1.60
C PHE A 81 4.65 0.54 0.17
N LEU A 82 3.35 0.34 0.01
CA LEU A 82 2.64 0.60 -1.23
C LEU A 82 2.02 1.99 -1.18
N SER A 83 2.16 2.75 -2.27
CA SER A 83 1.48 4.03 -2.43
C SER A 83 0.92 4.19 -3.83
N ARG A 84 -0.31 4.71 -3.91
CA ARG A 84 -0.94 5.18 -5.16
C ARG A 84 -1.14 6.69 -5.05
N GLY A 85 -0.87 7.42 -6.13
CA GLY A 85 -1.08 8.87 -6.19
C GLY A 85 -0.04 9.74 -5.46
N ARG A 86 1.00 9.13 -4.85
CA ARG A 86 2.17 9.89 -4.34
C ARG A 86 2.93 10.57 -5.47
N ASP A 87 3.10 9.86 -6.57
CA ASP A 87 3.46 10.42 -7.87
C ASP A 87 2.14 10.57 -8.66
N PRO A 88 1.79 11.79 -9.14
CA PRO A 88 0.56 12.02 -9.91
C PRO A 88 0.41 11.12 -11.13
N GLU A 89 1.51 10.70 -11.76
CA GLU A 89 1.52 9.81 -12.93
C GLU A 89 1.24 8.36 -12.55
N LYS A 90 1.41 7.98 -11.27
CA LYS A 90 1.27 6.60 -10.78
C LYS A 90 -0.05 6.40 -10.06
N LYS A 91 -1.09 6.09 -10.85
CA LYS A 91 -2.46 5.84 -10.35
C LYS A 91 -2.63 4.46 -9.69
N LYS A 92 -1.78 3.48 -10.00
CA LYS A 92 -1.79 2.14 -9.38
C LYS A 92 -0.79 2.09 -8.20
N PRO A 93 -1.00 1.22 -7.19
CA PRO A 93 -0.06 1.08 -6.09
C PRO A 93 1.33 0.66 -6.58
N GLN A 94 2.36 1.42 -6.21
CA GLN A 94 3.77 1.15 -6.51
C GLN A 94 4.56 0.89 -5.25
N LEU A 95 5.79 0.36 -5.39
CA LEU A 95 6.68 0.09 -4.25
C LEU A 95 7.48 1.34 -3.90
N TRP A 96 7.36 1.78 -2.65
CA TRP A 96 8.09 2.92 -2.10
C TRP A 96 8.86 2.51 -0.87
N VAL A 97 9.99 3.14 -0.63
CA VAL A 97 10.74 2.97 0.62
C VAL A 97 11.09 4.30 1.24
N ILE A 98 11.07 4.33 2.56
CA ILE A 98 11.43 5.48 3.39
C ILE A 98 12.47 5.03 4.44
N PRO A 99 13.49 5.84 4.75
CA PRO A 99 14.42 5.54 5.83
C PRO A 99 13.70 5.40 7.17
N ARG A 100 14.20 4.56 8.08
CA ARG A 100 13.65 4.42 9.44
C ARG A 100 13.64 5.74 10.22
N SER A 101 14.62 6.61 9.95
CA SER A 101 14.70 7.96 10.50
C SER A 101 13.62 8.91 9.98
N GLY A 102 12.80 8.49 9.02
CA GLY A 102 11.89 9.35 8.28
C GLY A 102 12.59 10.06 7.12
N GLY A 103 11.97 11.14 6.64
CA GLY A 103 12.42 11.91 5.48
C GLY A 103 11.64 11.55 4.21
N GLU A 104 12.27 11.72 3.05
CA GLU A 104 11.60 11.50 1.77
C GLU A 104 11.51 10.02 1.41
N ALA A 105 10.32 9.62 0.95
CA ALA A 105 10.11 8.31 0.36
C ALA A 105 10.59 8.30 -1.10
N ARG A 106 11.27 7.24 -1.50
CA ARG A 106 11.73 7.02 -2.87
C ARG A 106 11.01 5.86 -3.54
N LEU A 107 10.77 5.99 -4.84
CA LEU A 107 10.25 4.90 -5.66
C LEU A 107 11.29 3.77 -5.70
N ALA A 108 10.86 2.56 -5.34
CA ALA A 108 11.72 1.39 -5.29
C ALA A 108 11.59 0.53 -6.55
N ALA A 109 10.38 0.43 -7.08
CA ALA A 109 10.10 -0.23 -8.35
C ALA A 109 8.79 0.30 -8.93
N GLU A 110 8.78 0.47 -10.25
CA GLU A 110 7.60 0.79 -11.03
C GLU A 110 7.12 -0.44 -11.79
N VAL A 111 5.82 -0.72 -11.69
CA VAL A 111 5.17 -1.86 -12.31
C VAL A 111 3.88 -1.39 -12.98
N GLU A 112 3.74 -1.66 -14.27
CA GLU A 112 2.63 -1.17 -15.10
C GLU A 112 1.25 -1.55 -14.54
N GLU A 113 1.11 -2.78 -14.03
CA GLU A 113 -0.14 -3.27 -13.43
C GLU A 113 -0.22 -3.04 -11.91
N GLY A 114 0.73 -2.29 -11.36
CA GLY A 114 0.86 -2.03 -9.93
C GLY A 114 1.33 -3.27 -9.17
N VAL A 115 1.42 -3.10 -7.86
CA VAL A 115 2.00 -4.08 -6.95
C VAL A 115 1.02 -4.38 -5.82
N SER A 116 1.02 -5.64 -5.36
CA SER A 116 0.29 -6.07 -4.17
C SER A 116 1.11 -7.07 -3.34
N LYS A 117 0.78 -7.14 -2.04
CA LYS A 117 1.37 -8.08 -1.07
C LYS A 117 2.91 -8.17 -1.10
N PRO A 118 3.64 -7.03 -1.01
CA PRO A 118 5.09 -7.09 -1.00
C PRO A 118 5.64 -7.68 0.29
N VAL A 119 6.76 -8.38 0.19
CA VAL A 119 7.56 -8.87 1.31
C VAL A 119 9.04 -8.69 1.00
N TRP A 120 9.84 -8.34 2.02
CA TRP A 120 11.28 -8.26 1.87
C TRP A 120 11.91 -9.64 1.73
N ALA A 121 12.94 -9.73 0.90
CA ALA A 121 13.89 -10.83 0.98
C ALA A 121 14.79 -10.66 2.22
N PRO A 122 15.31 -11.77 2.79
CA PRO A 122 16.18 -11.72 3.98
C PRO A 122 17.43 -10.84 3.84
N ASP A 123 17.86 -10.57 2.60
CA ASP A 123 19.04 -9.76 2.29
C ASP A 123 18.83 -8.25 2.40
N SER A 124 17.62 -7.79 2.74
CA SER A 124 17.23 -6.37 2.79
C SER A 124 17.48 -5.59 1.49
N ARG A 125 17.67 -6.28 0.36
CA ARG A 125 17.99 -5.69 -0.95
C ARG A 125 16.96 -6.03 -2.01
N ARG A 126 16.21 -7.12 -1.83
CA ARG A 126 15.16 -7.53 -2.77
C ARG A 126 13.79 -7.52 -2.10
N VAL A 127 12.77 -7.34 -2.92
CA VAL A 127 11.36 -7.46 -2.52
C VAL A 127 10.68 -8.45 -3.47
N LEU A 128 9.97 -9.42 -2.90
CA LEU A 128 9.04 -10.28 -3.61
C LEU A 128 7.66 -9.64 -3.56
N PHE A 129 6.94 -9.66 -4.67
CA PHE A 129 5.60 -9.07 -4.74
C PHE A 129 4.73 -9.74 -5.81
N LEU A 130 3.43 -9.45 -5.75
CA LEU A 130 2.46 -9.90 -6.74
C LEU A 130 2.09 -8.76 -7.69
N SER A 131 2.02 -9.06 -8.98
CA SER A 131 1.47 -8.15 -10.00
C SER A 131 0.66 -8.93 -11.03
N LYS A 132 -0.27 -8.25 -11.71
CA LYS A 132 -1.04 -8.82 -12.81
C LYS A 132 -0.25 -8.70 -14.11
N VAL A 133 -0.37 -9.70 -14.98
CA VAL A 133 0.30 -9.75 -16.28
C VAL A 133 -0.70 -10.17 -17.32
N TRP A 134 -0.69 -9.51 -18.48
CA TRP A 134 -1.45 -9.93 -19.65
C TRP A 134 -0.85 -11.23 -20.21
N THR A 135 -1.66 -12.28 -20.30
CA THR A 135 -1.23 -13.58 -20.83
C THR A 135 -1.62 -13.78 -22.29
N GLU A 136 -2.62 -13.04 -22.77
CA GLU A 136 -3.16 -13.12 -24.13
C GLU A 136 -2.87 -11.81 -24.91
N GLY A 137 -1.88 -11.02 -24.46
CA GLY A 137 -1.63 -9.65 -24.93
C GLY A 137 -2.56 -8.62 -24.28
N LYS A 138 -2.11 -7.37 -24.20
CA LYS A 138 -2.93 -6.26 -23.73
C LYS A 138 -3.93 -5.89 -24.84
N PRO A 139 -5.25 -5.85 -24.56
CA PRO A 139 -6.24 -5.52 -25.58
C PRO A 139 -6.11 -4.05 -25.98
N GLU A 140 -6.34 -3.77 -27.26
CA GLU A 140 -6.33 -2.41 -27.82
C GLU A 140 -7.56 -1.59 -27.42
N THR A 141 -8.65 -2.28 -27.05
CA THR A 141 -9.94 -1.69 -26.66
C THR A 141 -10.40 -2.26 -25.32
N ASP A 142 -11.25 -1.50 -24.62
CA ASP A 142 -11.98 -1.94 -23.43
C ASP A 142 -13.17 -2.86 -23.73
N VAL A 143 -13.54 -3.02 -25.01
CA VAL A 143 -14.56 -3.97 -25.46
C VAL A 143 -14.12 -5.40 -25.19
N LYS A 144 -14.97 -6.16 -24.48
CA LYS A 144 -14.71 -7.56 -24.09
C LYS A 144 -15.59 -8.50 -24.89
N VAL A 145 -14.98 -9.27 -25.81
CA VAL A 145 -15.67 -10.36 -26.53
C VAL A 145 -15.45 -11.68 -25.79
N ILE A 146 -16.49 -12.16 -25.11
CA ILE A 146 -16.43 -13.41 -24.34
C ILE A 146 -16.98 -14.55 -25.19
N LYS A 147 -16.08 -15.30 -25.87
CA LYS A 147 -16.46 -16.49 -26.67
C LYS A 147 -16.61 -17.77 -25.85
N ARG A 148 -16.10 -17.78 -24.62
CA ARG A 148 -16.17 -18.91 -23.67
C ARG A 148 -16.28 -18.38 -22.26
N ILE A 149 -17.16 -18.97 -21.45
CA ILE A 149 -17.28 -18.64 -20.03
C ILE A 149 -15.95 -18.97 -19.34
N LYS A 150 -15.26 -17.94 -18.84
CA LYS A 150 -14.08 -18.07 -17.98
C LYS A 150 -14.56 -18.13 -16.53
N TYR A 151 -13.81 -18.85 -15.67
CA TYR A 151 -14.12 -18.92 -14.24
C TYR A 151 -14.25 -17.51 -13.65
N LYS A 152 -15.32 -17.28 -12.88
CA LYS A 152 -15.53 -16.06 -12.10
C LYS A 152 -15.22 -16.38 -10.64
N LEU A 153 -14.43 -15.53 -9.99
CA LEU A 153 -14.30 -15.53 -8.54
C LEU A 153 -15.14 -14.37 -8.00
N ASN A 154 -15.99 -14.64 -7.01
CA ASN A 154 -16.80 -13.61 -6.37
C ASN A 154 -15.91 -12.47 -5.84
N GLY A 155 -16.31 -11.22 -6.09
CA GLY A 155 -15.53 -10.03 -5.73
C GLY A 155 -14.34 -9.69 -6.64
N VAL A 156 -13.86 -10.61 -7.49
CA VAL A 156 -12.74 -10.37 -8.41
C VAL A 156 -13.19 -10.28 -9.87
N GLY A 157 -14.32 -10.92 -10.21
CA GLY A 157 -14.85 -10.93 -11.57
C GLY A 157 -14.19 -11.99 -12.45
N THR A 158 -14.15 -11.73 -13.75
CA THR A 158 -13.49 -12.61 -14.72
C THR A 158 -12.00 -12.31 -14.79
N PHE A 159 -11.20 -13.29 -15.22
CA PHE A 159 -9.75 -13.12 -15.28
C PHE A 159 -9.27 -12.14 -16.38
N GLU A 160 -10.14 -11.66 -17.28
CA GLU A 160 -9.84 -10.59 -18.26
C GLU A 160 -8.47 -10.68 -18.95
N GLY A 161 -8.00 -11.88 -19.29
CA GLY A 161 -6.69 -12.07 -19.94
C GLY A 161 -5.47 -11.73 -19.06
N ARG A 162 -5.68 -11.48 -17.76
CA ARG A 162 -4.64 -11.16 -16.78
C ARG A 162 -4.50 -12.26 -15.73
N ARG A 163 -3.27 -12.62 -15.40
CA ARG A 163 -2.94 -13.54 -14.30
C ARG A 163 -2.05 -12.86 -13.27
N THR A 164 -2.18 -13.28 -12.02
CA THR A 164 -1.30 -12.79 -10.95
C THR A 164 -0.03 -13.63 -10.93
N HIS A 165 1.12 -12.98 -11.05
CA HIS A 165 2.43 -13.60 -11.06
C HIS A 165 3.26 -13.08 -9.88
N LEU A 166 4.26 -13.85 -9.48
CA LEU A 166 5.27 -13.47 -8.50
C LEU A 166 6.44 -12.79 -9.22
N PHE A 167 6.90 -11.67 -8.67
CA PHE A 167 8.01 -10.90 -9.18
C PHE A 167 8.98 -10.53 -8.07
N THR A 168 10.25 -10.35 -8.43
CA THR A 168 11.25 -9.80 -7.52
C THR A 168 11.85 -8.51 -8.10
N ALA A 169 12.04 -7.50 -7.26
CA ALA A 169 12.77 -6.28 -7.63
C ALA A 169 13.89 -5.99 -6.62
N ARG A 170 14.98 -5.35 -7.08
CA ARG A 170 16.01 -4.81 -6.20
C ARG A 170 15.62 -3.42 -5.71
N VAL A 171 15.83 -3.17 -4.42
CA VAL A 171 15.48 -1.91 -3.77
C VAL A 171 16.73 -1.08 -3.55
N GLY A 172 16.79 0.09 -4.17
CA GLY A 172 17.89 1.05 -3.98
C GLY A 172 19.06 0.87 -4.94
N GLY A 173 18.80 0.38 -6.17
CA GLY A 173 19.70 0.68 -7.27
C GLY A 173 19.75 2.19 -7.50
N ARG A 174 20.93 2.73 -7.84
CA ARG A 174 21.01 4.06 -8.44
C ARG A 174 20.35 4.01 -9.84
N PRO A 175 19.76 5.12 -10.33
CA PRO A 175 19.44 5.25 -11.74
C PRO A 175 20.69 5.04 -12.61
#